data_AF-A0AAE0T2E9-F1
#
_entry.id   AF-A0AAE0T2E9-F1
#
_cell.length_a   1.000
_cell.length_b   1.000
_cell.length_c   1.000
_cell.angle_alpha   90.00
_cell.angle_beta   90.00
_cell.angle_gamma   90.00
#
_symmetry.space_group_name_H-M   'P 1'
#
loop_
_entity.id
_entity.type
_entity.pdbx_description
1 polymer ?
#
loop_
_entity_poly.entity_id
_entity_poly.type
_entity_poly.pdbx_seq_one_letter_code
_entity_poly.pdbx_strand_id
1 'polypeptide(L)' 'MKIVEAWQSGYNGSGIIVSVVDEGLQTDHSDLDANVRDMFDGHYDFVDSDSDPNPPFNLG' A
#
# COMPACT_ATOMS: atom_id res chain seq x y z
N MET A 1 -4.31 -21.73 -2.52
CA MET A 1 -4.93 -20.77 -3.46
C MET A 1 -4.46 -21.11 -4.88
N LYS A 2 -5.26 -20.83 -5.93
CA LYS A 2 -4.92 -21.08 -7.35
C LYS A 2 -4.34 -19.82 -8.03
N ILE A 3 -3.21 -19.35 -7.52
CA ILE A 3 -2.64 -18.03 -7.87
C ILE A 3 -1.90 -18.11 -9.21
N VAL A 4 -1.16 -19.20 -9.45
CA VAL A 4 -0.37 -19.37 -10.68
C VAL A 4 -1.27 -19.41 -11.90
N GLU A 5 -2.42 -20.09 -11.83
CA GLU A 5 -3.38 -20.16 -12.94
C GLU A 5 -4.02 -18.80 -13.23
N ALA A 6 -4.29 -17.99 -12.20
CA ALA A 6 -4.83 -16.64 -12.35
C ALA A 6 -3.82 -15.71 -13.05
N TRP A 7 -2.55 -15.74 -12.61
CA TRP A 7 -1.47 -14.99 -13.24
C TRP A 7 -1.22 -15.42 -14.69
N GLN A 8 -1.22 -16.72 -14.97
CA GLN A 8 -1.10 -17.25 -16.33
C GLN A 8 -2.28 -16.84 -17.23
N SER A 9 -3.46 -16.64 -16.63
CA SER A 9 -4.65 -16.11 -17.32
C SER A 9 -4.64 -14.59 -17.46
N GLY A 10 -3.58 -13.91 -17.02
CA GLY A 10 -3.39 -12.46 -17.14
C GLY A 10 -3.96 -11.64 -15.99
N TYR A 11 -4.50 -12.26 -14.94
CA TYR A 11 -5.04 -11.54 -13.79
C TYR A 11 -3.95 -11.27 -12.77
N ASN A 12 -3.40 -10.05 -12.73
CA ASN A 12 -2.33 -9.67 -11.82
C ASN A 12 -2.69 -8.52 -10.85
N GLY A 13 -3.96 -8.08 -10.85
CA GLY A 13 -4.43 -6.97 -10.01
C GLY A 13 -4.25 -5.57 -10.63
N SER A 14 -3.71 -5.45 -11.85
CA SER A 14 -3.61 -4.15 -12.53
C SER A 14 -4.96 -3.44 -12.60
N GLY A 15 -5.00 -2.17 -12.20
CA GLY A 15 -6.21 -1.35 -12.15
C GLY A 15 -7.09 -1.55 -10.91
N ILE A 16 -6.71 -2.44 -9.99
CA ILE A 16 -7.37 -2.60 -8.69
C ILE A 16 -6.63 -1.77 -7.65
N ILE A 17 -7.37 -1.02 -6.84
CA ILE A 17 -6.85 -0.28 -5.69
C ILE A 17 -7.24 -1.03 -4.42
N VAL A 18 -6.28 -1.24 -3.53
CA VAL A 18 -6.48 -1.89 -2.23
C VAL A 18 -5.98 -0.95 -1.13
N SER A 19 -6.80 -0.75 -0.10
CA SER A 19 -6.40 -0.02 1.11
C SER A 19 -6.10 -1.01 2.23
N VAL A 20 -5.03 -0.75 2.98
CA VAL A 20 -4.67 -1.47 4.21
C VAL A 20 -5.02 -0.57 5.39
N VAL A 21 -5.85 -1.06 6.31
CA VAL A 21 -6.24 -0.34 7.54
C VAL A 21 -5.49 -0.98 8.70
N ASP A 22 -4.40 -0.36 9.12
CA ASP A 22 -3.43 -0.88 10.09
C ASP A 22 -2.67 0.28 10.77
N GLU A 23 -1.48 0.04 11.32
CA GLU A 23 -0.63 1.04 12.00
C GLU A 23 0.17 1.97 11.07
N GLY A 24 0.16 1.70 9.76
CA GLY A 24 0.84 2.51 8.76
C GLY A 24 1.30 1.70 7.54
N LEU A 25 1.92 2.38 6.58
CA LEU A 25 2.50 1.83 5.36
C LEU A 25 3.79 2.59 5.04
N GLN A 26 4.92 1.89 5.04
CA GLN A 26 6.19 2.47 4.60
C GLN A 26 6.17 2.66 3.07
N THR A 27 5.90 3.88 2.61
CA THR A 27 5.63 4.16 1.20
C THR A 27 6.87 4.09 0.30
N ASP A 28 8.06 4.20 0.89
CA ASP A 28 9.35 4.17 0.20
C ASP A 28 10.05 2.80 0.23
N HIS A 29 9.37 1.75 0.71
CA HIS A 29 9.92 0.39 0.68
C HIS A 29 10.05 -0.08 -0.78
N SER A 30 11.22 -0.61 -1.17
CA SER A 30 11.56 -0.95 -2.57
C SER A 30 10.66 -2.00 -3.23
N ASP A 31 9.95 -2.81 -2.44
CA ASP A 31 8.98 -3.79 -2.96
C ASP A 31 7.58 -3.22 -3.15
N LEU A 32 7.32 -2.01 -2.62
CA LEU A 32 6.00 -1.38 -2.58
C LEU A 32 5.94 -0.09 -3.38
N ASP A 33 7.02 0.70 -3.40
CA ASP A 33 7.11 2.05 -3.98
C ASP A 33 6.51 2.16 -5.40
N ALA A 34 6.75 1.15 -6.25
CA ALA A 34 6.25 1.10 -7.61
C ALA A 34 4.72 0.92 -7.73
N ASN A 35 4.05 0.48 -6.67
CA ASN A 35 2.61 0.19 -6.62
C ASN A 35 1.86 1.01 -5.56
N VAL A 36 2.54 1.88 -4.81
CA VAL A 36 1.92 2.79 -3.85
C VAL A 36 1.27 3.96 -4.60
N ARG A 37 0.04 4.30 -4.21
CA ARG A 37 -0.68 5.45 -4.75
C ARG A 37 -0.10 6.76 -4.18
N ASP A 38 -0.19 7.86 -4.91
CA ASP A 38 0.33 9.16 -4.46
C ASP A 38 -0.20 9.55 -3.07
N MET A 39 0.64 10.21 -2.25
CA MET A 39 0.34 10.50 -0.84
C MET A 39 -0.98 11.24 -0.63
N PHE A 40 -1.36 12.13 -1.55
CA PHE A 40 -2.58 12.93 -1.44
C PHE A 40 -3.85 12.22 -1.94
N ASP A 41 -3.76 10.98 -2.42
CA ASP A 41 -4.87 10.28 -3.06
C ASP A 41 -5.00 8.83 -2.58
N GLY A 42 -5.71 8.62 -1.47
CA GLY A 42 -6.11 7.29 -0.99
C GLY A 42 -5.45 6.82 0.30
N HIS A 43 -4.63 7.67 0.94
CA HIS A 43 -4.05 7.45 2.26
C HIS A 43 -4.65 8.41 3.28
N TYR A 44 -4.67 7.99 4.54
CA TYR A 44 -5.04 8.87 5.64
C TYR A 44 -4.49 8.31 6.95
N ASP A 45 -3.72 9.11 7.68
CA ASP A 45 -3.34 8.82 9.04
C ASP A 45 -4.36 9.44 10.00
N PHE A 46 -5.08 8.58 10.75
CA PHE A 46 -6.05 9.02 11.74
C PHE A 46 -5.43 9.47 13.06
N VAL A 47 -4.19 9.07 13.35
CA VAL A 47 -3.47 9.46 14.56
C VAL A 47 -3.03 10.92 14.44
N ASP A 48 -2.36 11.26 13.34
CA ASP A 48 -1.81 12.60 13.12
C ASP A 48 -2.71 13.51 12.26
N SER A 49 -3.81 12.95 11.73
CA SER A 49 -4.82 13.66 10.95
C SER A 49 -4.27 14.31 9.67
N ASP A 50 -3.40 13.60 8.96
CA ASP A 50 -2.88 14.01 7.66
C ASP A 50 -2.91 12.86 6.64
N SER A 51 -2.23 13.04 5.50
CA SER A 51 -2.19 12.07 4.41
C SER A 51 -0.89 11.28 4.34
N ASP A 52 -0.01 11.36 5.35
CA ASP A 52 1.23 10.59 5.42
C ASP A 52 0.99 9.27 6.16
N PRO A 53 0.87 8.12 5.47
CA PRO A 53 0.65 6.86 6.13
C PRO A 53 1.93 6.24 6.68
N ASN A 54 3.10 6.89 6.57
CA ASN A 54 4.34 6.30 7.04
C ASN A 54 4.22 5.97 8.53
N PRO A 55 4.65 4.76 8.93
CA PRO A 55 4.59 4.38 10.32
C PRO A 55 5.41 5.39 11.16
N PRO A 56 4.98 5.66 12.40
CA PRO A 56 5.72 6.55 13.28
C PRO A 56 7.17 6.07 13.39
N PHE A 57 8.12 7.01 13.37
CA PHE A 57 9.55 6.71 13.41
C PHE A 57 9.94 6.18 14.79
N ASN A 58 9.63 4.90 15.06
CA ASN A 58 10.14 4.20 16.21
C ASN A 58 11.54 3.68 15.86
N LEU A 59 12.56 4.44 16.27
CA LEU A 59 13.91 3.91 16.44
C LEU A 59 13.85 2.81 17.51
N GLY A 60 13.56 1.57 17.10
CA GLY A 60 13.60 0.37 17.91
C GLY A 60 14.66 -0.59 17.41
#